data_AF-A0A7H8KD54-F1
#
_entry.id   AF-A0A7H8KD54-F1
#
_cell.length_a   1.000
_cell.length_b   1.000
_cell.length_c   1.000
_cell.angle_alpha   90.00
_cell.angle_beta   90.00
_cell.angle_gamma   90.00
#
_symmetry.space_group_name_H-M   'P 1'
#
loop_
_entity.id
_entity.type
_entity.pdbx_description
1 polymer ?
#
loop_
_entity_poly.entity_id
_entity_poly.type
_entity_poly.pdbx_seq_one_letter_code
_entity_poly.pdbx_strand_id
1 'polypeptide(L)'
;MQVTPLVHRARWSDIDWIVDLVTATLAPTATGAWLVPDPRRRPAVLAAVARIRVEHAPPARLDRVVDVGSRAGIAAHRAMPLPAADAPLVR
;
A
#
# COMPACT_ATOMS: atom_id res chain seq x y z
N MET A 1 8.96 -27.26 -0.52
CA MET A 1 9.56 -26.20 0.31
C MET A 1 8.69 -24.97 0.20
N GLN A 2 8.03 -24.55 1.28
CA GLN A 2 7.35 -23.25 1.31
C GLN A 2 8.42 -22.18 1.53
N VAL A 3 8.60 -21.31 0.55
CA VAL A 3 9.36 -20.06 0.75
C VAL A 3 8.43 -19.14 1.53
N THR A 4 8.61 -19.06 2.85
CA THR A 4 7.96 -18.01 3.63
C THR A 4 8.67 -16.70 3.27
N PRO A 5 8.00 -15.73 2.64
CA PRO A 5 8.66 -14.50 2.28
C PRO A 5 9.08 -13.76 3.56
N LEU A 6 10.27 -13.17 3.53
CA LEU A 6 10.79 -12.39 4.65
C LEU A 6 9.98 -11.10 4.72
N VAL A 7 9.23 -10.96 5.82
CA VAL A 7 8.40 -9.80 6.07
C VAL A 7 9.08 -8.91 7.10
N HIS A 8 9.52 -7.73 6.67
CA HIS A 8 10.19 -6.76 7.52
C HIS A 8 9.26 -5.59 7.85
N ARG A 9 9.47 -4.99 9.04
CA ARG A 9 8.81 -3.75 9.41
C ARG A 9 9.37 -2.62 8.54
N ALA A 10 8.48 -1.86 7.89
CA ALA A 10 8.86 -0.65 7.18
C ALA A 10 9.50 0.36 8.15
N ARG A 11 10.57 1.00 7.71
CA ARG A 11 11.25 2.11 8.38
C ARG A 11 10.89 3.41 7.68
N TRP A 12 11.06 4.52 8.39
CA TRP A 12 10.90 5.87 7.81
C TRP A 12 11.83 6.12 6.61
N SER A 13 12.99 5.45 6.57
CA SER A 13 13.91 5.47 5.42
C SER A 13 13.35 4.80 4.16
N ASP A 14 12.33 3.96 4.29
CA ASP A 14 11.83 3.13 3.19
C ASP A 14 10.73 3.85 2.39
N ILE A 15 10.30 5.04 2.81
CA ILE A 15 9.16 5.77 2.24
C ILE A 15 9.30 5.95 0.73
N ASP A 16 10.45 6.43 0.26
CA ASP A 16 10.65 6.71 -1.16
C ASP A 16 10.58 5.42 -1.99
N TRP A 17 11.19 4.34 -1.50
CA TRP A 17 11.13 3.03 -2.15
C TRP A 17 9.70 2.45 -2.18
N ILE A 18 8.94 2.58 -1.09
CA ILE A 18 7.54 2.15 -1.01
C ILE A 18 6.69 2.95 -2.01
N VAL A 19 6.90 4.27 -2.09
CA VAL A 19 6.18 5.16 -3.02
C VAL A 19 6.46 4.76 -4.47
N ASP A 20 7.71 4.51 -4.82
CA ASP A 20 8.11 4.08 -6.16
C ASP A 20 7.49 2.72 -6.52
N LEU A 21 7.55 1.76 -5.60
CA LEU A 21 6.98 0.42 -5.79
C LEU A 21 5.47 0.47 -6.01
N VAL A 22 4.72 1.22 -5.18
CA VAL A 22 3.26 1.38 -5.33
C VAL A 22 2.94 2.05 -6.66
N THR A 23 3.67 3.10 -7.01
CA THR A 23 3.45 3.86 -8.24
C THR A 23 3.68 3.00 -9.47
N ALA A 24 4.82 2.31 -9.54
CA ALA A 24 5.18 1.42 -10.65
C ALA A 24 4.18 0.26 -10.78
N THR A 25 3.64 -0.24 -9.66
CA THR A 25 2.66 -1.31 -9.66
C THR A 25 1.29 -0.85 -10.14
N LEU A 26 0.82 0.33 -9.73
CA LEU A 26 -0.54 0.80 -10.00
C LEU A 26 -0.67 1.53 -11.34
N ALA A 27 0.32 2.33 -11.73
CA ALA A 27 0.26 3.18 -12.92
C ALA A 27 -0.13 2.46 -14.23
N PRO A 28 0.37 1.23 -14.52
CA PRO A 28 0.02 0.53 -15.76
C PRO A 28 -1.30 -0.24 -15.69
N THR A 29 -1.99 -0.26 -14.54
CA THR A 29 -3.19 -1.09 -14.35
C THR A 29 -4.47 -0.37 -14.74
N ALA A 30 -5.52 -1.14 -15.03
CA ALA A 30 -6.88 -0.60 -15.20
C ALA A 30 -7.34 0.19 -13.95
N THR A 31 -6.96 -0.27 -12.75
CA THR A 31 -7.23 0.47 -11.50
C THR A 31 -6.53 1.82 -11.47
N GLY A 32 -5.26 1.88 -11.89
CA GLY A 32 -4.53 3.14 -12.03
C GLY A 32 -5.19 4.08 -13.03
N ALA A 33 -5.68 3.55 -14.15
CA ALA A 33 -6.43 4.31 -15.15
C ALA A 33 -7.80 4.80 -14.64
N TRP A 34 -8.47 4.00 -13.80
CA TRP A 34 -9.71 4.40 -13.14
C TRP A 34 -9.49 5.51 -12.10
N LEU A 35 -8.42 5.39 -11.28
CA LEU A 35 -8.06 6.39 -10.26
C LEU A 35 -7.60 7.71 -10.87
N VAL A 36 -6.76 7.65 -11.90
CA VAL A 36 -6.21 8.83 -12.58
C VAL A 36 -6.31 8.61 -14.10
N PRO A 37 -7.39 9.12 -14.72
CA PRO A 37 -7.64 8.91 -16.15
C PRO A 37 -6.54 9.45 -17.06
N ASP A 38 -5.96 10.61 -16.73
CA ASP A 38 -4.87 11.21 -17.49
C ASP A 38 -3.58 10.37 -17.37
N PRO A 39 -3.12 9.72 -18.45
CA PRO A 39 -1.93 8.86 -18.41
C PRO A 39 -0.63 9.64 -18.14
N ARG A 40 -0.56 10.93 -18.50
CA ARG A 40 0.63 11.75 -18.28
C ARG A 40 0.79 12.15 -16.82
N ARG A 41 -0.32 12.30 -16.10
CA ARG A 41 -0.33 12.71 -14.69
C ARG A 41 -0.38 11.54 -13.72
N ARG A 42 -0.84 10.37 -14.17
CA ARG A 42 -1.07 9.19 -13.34
C ARG A 42 0.13 8.79 -12.47
N PRO A 43 1.37 8.70 -12.97
CA PRO A 43 2.50 8.35 -12.11
C PRO A 43 2.69 9.35 -10.96
N ALA A 44 2.67 10.65 -11.27
CA ALA A 44 2.88 11.71 -10.27
C ALA A 44 1.76 11.76 -9.22
N VAL A 45 0.50 11.63 -9.64
CA VAL A 45 -0.65 11.65 -8.72
C VAL A 45 -0.64 10.41 -7.82
N LEU A 46 -0.38 9.23 -8.38
CA LEU A 46 -0.30 7.99 -7.60
C LEU A 46 0.86 8.03 -6.60
N ALA A 47 2.03 8.57 -6.99
CA ALA A 47 3.17 8.76 -6.09
C ALA A 47 2.83 9.69 -4.91
N ALA A 48 2.19 10.83 -5.18
CA ALA A 48 1.79 11.77 -4.13
C ALA A 48 0.78 11.13 -3.15
N VAL A 49 -0.22 10.41 -3.67
CA VAL A 49 -1.21 9.71 -2.83
C VAL A 49 -0.55 8.59 -2.01
N ALA A 50 0.36 7.82 -2.62
CA ALA A 50 1.11 6.79 -1.93
C ALA A 50 1.93 7.40 -0.78
N ARG A 51 2.64 8.51 -1.03
CA ARG A 51 3.45 9.21 -0.04
C ARG A 51 2.61 9.68 1.15
N ILE A 52 1.50 10.37 0.89
CA ILE A 52 0.57 10.81 1.94
C ILE A 52 0.11 9.61 2.77
N ARG A 53 -0.29 8.51 2.13
CA ARG A 53 -0.73 7.31 2.85
C ARG A 53 0.38 6.69 3.70
N VAL A 54 1.61 6.65 3.19
CA VAL A 54 2.74 6.03 3.90
C VAL A 54 3.17 6.88 5.09
N GLU A 55 3.25 8.21 4.91
CA GLU A 55 3.59 9.15 5.99
C GLU A 55 2.52 9.20 7.09
N HIS A 56 1.24 9.04 6.73
CA HIS A 56 0.11 9.20 7.65
C HIS A 56 -0.55 7.89 8.10
N ALA A 57 -0.03 6.73 7.70
CA ALA A 57 -0.55 5.47 8.20
C ALA A 57 -0.28 5.35 9.71
N PRO A 58 -1.29 5.00 10.53
CA PRO A 58 -1.05 4.64 11.92
C PRO A 58 0.04 3.55 12.00
N PRO A 59 0.87 3.53 13.06
CA PRO A 59 1.88 2.48 13.28
C PRO A 59 1.34 1.04 13.22
N ALA A 60 0.02 0.87 13.37
CA ALA A 60 -0.70 -0.40 13.26
C ALA A 60 -1.19 -0.75 11.84
N ARG A 61 -0.99 0.10 10.82
CA ARG A 61 -1.45 -0.12 9.42
C ARG A 61 -0.31 -0.22 8.41
N LEU A 62 0.94 -0.08 8.84
CA LEU A 62 2.11 -0.07 7.98
C LEU A 62 3.22 -0.88 8.62
N ASP A 63 3.03 -2.19 8.66
CA ASP A 63 3.88 -3.06 9.46
C ASP A 63 4.63 -4.13 8.67
N ARG A 64 4.41 -4.28 7.35
CA ARG A 64 4.93 -5.44 6.61
C ARG A 64 5.30 -5.15 5.14
N VAL A 65 6.60 -4.90 4.88
CA VAL A 65 7.21 -5.01 3.55
C VAL A 65 7.54 -6.48 3.31
N VAL A 66 7.07 -7.04 2.20
CA VAL A 66 7.32 -8.42 1.81
C VAL A 66 8.43 -8.43 0.75
N ASP A 67 9.61 -8.92 1.13
CA ASP A 67 10.66 -9.26 0.17
C ASP A 67 10.41 -10.68 -0.34
N VAL A 68 9.86 -10.78 -1.56
CA VAL A 68 9.83 -12.02 -2.32
C VAL A 68 10.88 -11.86 -3.39
N GLY A 69 11.98 -12.62 -3.33
CA GLY A 69 13.13 -12.50 -4.24
C GLY A 69 12.75 -12.00 -5.65
N SER A 70 13.32 -10.86 -6.04
CA SER A 70 13.11 -10.12 -7.31
C SER A 70 11.73 -9.46 -7.57
N ARG A 71 10.74 -9.59 -6.68
CA ARG A 71 9.43 -8.91 -6.76
C ARG A 71 8.96 -8.44 -5.38
N ALA A 72 9.22 -7.17 -5.08
CA ALA A 72 8.76 -6.57 -3.84
C ALA A 72 7.23 -6.37 -3.80
N GLY A 73 6.61 -6.64 -2.66
CA GLY A 73 5.19 -6.39 -2.41
C GLY A 73 4.99 -5.70 -1.06
N ILE A 74 3.95 -4.87 -0.94
CA ILE A 74 3.57 -4.21 0.32
C ILE A 74 2.28 -4.83 0.81
N ALA A 75 2.29 -5.37 2.03
CA ALA A 75 1.10 -5.89 2.67
C ALA A 75 0.55 -4.83 3.66
N ALA A 76 -0.53 -4.15 3.27
CA ALA A 76 -1.29 -3.29 4.18
C ALA A 76 -2.40 -4.12 4.84
N HIS A 77 -2.17 -4.58 6.07
CA HIS A 77 -3.22 -5.24 6.85
C HIS A 77 -4.09 -4.18 7.54
N ARG A 78 -5.42 -4.30 7.41
CA ARG A 78 -6.34 -3.62 8.34
C ARG A 78 -6.10 -4.21 9.74
N ALA A 79 -5.49 -3.44 10.65
CA ALA A 79 -5.50 -3.77 12.08
C ALA A 79 -6.86 -3.50 12.76
N MET A 80 -7.91 -3.20 12.00
CA MET A 80 -9.26 -3.04 12.52
C MET A 80 -10.10 -4.23 12.03
N PRO A 81 -10.63 -5.06 12.95
CA PRO A 81 -11.70 -6.00 12.61
C PRO A 81 -12.80 -5.23 11.90
N LEU A 82 -13.36 -5.80 10.82
CA LEU A 82 -14.64 -5.29 10.33
C LEU A 82 -15.64 -5.41 11.49
N PRO A 83 -16.46 -4.38 11.77
CA PRO A 83 -17.55 -4.55 12.72
C PRO A 83 -18.36 -5.78 12.31
N ALA A 84 -18.75 -6.58 13.30
CA ALA A 84 -19.63 -7.71 13.06
C ALA A 84 -20.92 -7.20 12.38
N ALA A 85 -21.52 -8.01 11.51
CA ALA A 85 -22.66 -7.58 10.69
C ALA A 85 -23.88 -7.11 11.52
N ASP A 86 -23.91 -7.47 12.80
CA ASP A 86 -24.90 -7.13 13.81
C ASP A 86 -24.51 -5.96 14.72
N ALA A 87 -23.36 -5.30 14.49
CA ALA A 87 -22.98 -4.15 15.28
C ALA A 87 -24.00 -3.00 15.07
N PRO A 88 -24.60 -2.46 16.14
CA PRO A 88 -25.61 -1.42 16.02
C PRO A 88 -25.00 -0.17 15.38
N LEU A 89 -25.68 0.35 14.35
CA LEU A 89 -25.35 1.64 13.75
C LEU A 89 -25.49 2.71 14.85
N VAL A 90 -24.36 3.23 15.33
CA VAL A 90 -24.35 4.37 16.23
C VAL A 90 -24.95 5.56 15.46
N ARG A 91 -26.09 6.05 15.95
CA ARG A 91 -26.78 7.25 15.42
C ARG A 91 -26.04 8.52 15.80
#